data_AF-A0A962KHR9-F1
#
_entry.id   AF-A0A962KHR9-F1
#
_cell.length_a   1.000
_cell.length_b   1.000
_cell.length_c   1.000
_cell.angle_alpha   90.00
_cell.angle_beta   90.00
_cell.angle_gamma   90.00
#
_symmetry.space_group_name_H-M   'P 1'
#
loop_
_entity.id
_entity.type
_entity.pdbx_description
1 polymer ?
#
loop_
_entity_poly.entity_id
_entity_poly.type
_entity_poly.pdbx_seq_one_letter_code
_entity_poly.pdbx_strand_id
1 'polypeptide(L)' 'MPEDPVTGTACGALAAYLMHHGLLRASGELEAHQGLEMGSPGSLYARRTDGGAMEIRGRAVAIYRGQL' A
#
# COMPACT_ATOMS: atom_id res chain seq x y z
N MET A 1 17.40 -4.55 -12.77
CA MET A 1 16.17 -3.73 -12.81
C MET A 1 16.19 -2.83 -11.58
N PRO A 2 15.81 -1.54 -11.67
CA PRO A 2 15.60 -0.73 -10.47
C PRO A 2 14.42 -1.26 -9.66
N GLU A 3 14.46 -1.09 -8.34
CA GLU A 3 13.37 -1.40 -7.42
C GLU A 3 12.30 -0.30 -7.47
N ASP A 4 11.03 -0.66 -7.24
CA ASP A 4 9.92 0.28 -7.13
C ASP A 4 9.82 0.82 -5.68
N PRO A 5 9.79 2.14 -5.44
CA PRO A 5 9.73 2.70 -4.09
C PRO A 5 8.50 2.27 -3.29
N VAL A 6 7.33 2.26 -3.92
CA VAL A 6 6.05 2.02 -3.26
C VAL A 6 5.06 1.37 -4.24
N THR A 7 4.72 0.10 -4.02
CA THR A 7 3.87 -0.66 -4.93
C THR A 7 2.45 -0.84 -4.37
N GLY A 8 1.54 0.07 -4.72
CA GLY A 8 0.16 0.10 -4.22
C GLY A 8 -0.64 -1.18 -4.47
N THR A 9 -0.53 -1.74 -5.68
CA THR A 9 -1.23 -2.98 -6.06
C THR A 9 -0.77 -4.18 -5.21
N ALA A 10 0.53 -4.25 -4.91
CA ALA A 10 1.09 -5.30 -4.07
C ALA A 10 0.60 -5.19 -2.61
N CYS A 11 0.48 -3.97 -2.08
CA CYS A 11 -0.08 -3.75 -0.73
C CYS A 11 -1.51 -4.29 -0.60
N GLY A 12 -2.38 -4.00 -1.56
CA GLY A 12 -3.75 -4.53 -1.58
C GLY A 12 -3.80 -6.05 -1.69
N ALA A 13 -2.97 -6.64 -2.56
CA ALA A 13 -2.88 -8.09 -2.72
C ALA A 13 -2.33 -8.78 -1.46
N LEU A 14 -1.32 -8.20 -0.82
CA LEU A 14 -0.74 -8.72 0.42
C LEU A 14 -1.77 -8.71 1.56
N ALA A 15 -2.51 -7.61 1.73
CA ALA A 15 -3.57 -7.53 2.73
C ALA A 15 -4.65 -8.61 2.50
N ALA A 16 -5.10 -8.80 1.26
CA ALA A 16 -6.06 -9.86 0.92
C ALA A 16 -5.50 -11.27 1.20
N TYR A 17 -4.23 -11.50 0.88
CA TYR A 17 -3.54 -12.76 1.14
C TYR A 17 -3.44 -13.06 2.65
N LEU A 18 -3.04 -12.07 3.46
CA LEU A 18 -2.97 -12.21 4.91
C LEU A 18 -4.35 -12.47 5.53
N MET A 19 -5.40 -11.82 5.04
CA MET A 19 -6.78 -12.10 5.47
C MET A 19 -7.23 -13.50 5.10
N HIS A 20 -6.92 -13.96 3.88
CA HIS A 20 -7.24 -15.31 3.41
C HIS A 20 -6.60 -16.39 4.30
N HIS A 21 -5.38 -16.17 4.77
CA HIS A 21 -4.67 -17.08 5.66
C HIS A 21 -4.93 -16.84 7.16
N GLY A 22 -5.85 -15.96 7.52
CA GLY A 22 -6.19 -15.67 8.92
C GLY A 22 -5.11 -14.93 9.72
N LEU A 23 -4.09 -14.39 9.04
CA LEU A 23 -2.99 -13.62 9.63
C LEU A 23 -3.36 -12.14 9.84
N LEU A 24 -4.38 -11.66 9.11
CA LEU A 24 -5.00 -10.35 9.31
C LEU A 24 -6.51 -10.55 9.47
N ARG A 25 -7.12 -9.88 10.44
CA ARG A 25 -8.58 -9.92 10.61
C ARG A 25 -9.25 -9.28 9.38
N ALA A 26 -10.42 -9.78 8.98
CA ALA A 26 -11.17 -9.20 7.86
C ALA A 26 -11.54 -7.71 8.08
N SER A 27 -11.73 -7.31 9.34
CA SER A 27 -11.95 -5.92 9.75
C SER A 27 -10.65 -5.13 10.00
N GLY A 28 -9.49 -5.76 9.79
CA GLY A 28 -8.18 -5.16 10.02
C GLY A 28 -7.72 -4.30 8.86
N GLU A 29 -6.70 -3.49 9.13
CA GLU A 29 -5.97 -2.70 8.16
C GLU A 29 -4.50 -3.12 8.21
N LEU A 30 -3.91 -3.36 7.04
CA LEU A 30 -2.47 -3.56 6.89
C LEU A 30 -1.81 -2.18 6.75
N GLU A 31 -0.78 -1.91 7.53
CA GLU A 31 0.20 -0.85 7.26
C GLU A 31 1.45 -1.49 6.66
N ALA A 32 1.83 -1.06 5.46
CA ALA A 32 2.99 -1.55 4.73
C ALA A 32 4.00 -0.42 4.52
N HIS A 33 5.26 -0.68 4.87
CA HIS A 33 6.39 0.21 4.60
C HIS A 33 7.25 -0.37 3.47
N GLN A 34 7.63 0.46 2.50
CA GLN A 34 8.45 0.07 1.36
C GLN A 34 9.42 1.21 0.99
N GLY A 35 10.51 0.87 0.29
CA GLY A 35 11.45 1.84 -0.26
C GLY A 35 12.47 2.39 0.74
N LEU A 36 12.58 1.78 1.93
CA LEU A 36 13.51 2.21 2.98
C LEU A 36 14.97 2.06 2.53
N GLU A 37 15.31 0.91 1.99
CA GLU A 37 16.65 0.52 1.56
C GLU A 37 17.17 1.36 0.39
N MET A 38 16.25 1.91 -0.42
CA MET A 38 16.55 2.80 -1.55
C MET A 38 16.39 4.29 -1.20
N GLY A 39 16.19 4.64 0.07
CA GLY A 39 16.09 6.03 0.53
C GLY A 39 14.84 6.78 0.06
N SER A 40 13.81 6.05 -0.39
CA SER A 40 12.52 6.59 -0.82
C SER A 40 11.37 5.98 0.00
N PRO A 41 11.37 6.17 1.34
CA PRO A 41 10.43 5.51 2.22
C PRO A 41 8.99 5.96 1.95
N GLY A 42 8.09 4.99 1.82
CA GLY A 42 6.65 5.23 1.72
C GLY A 42 5.85 4.32 2.63
N SER A 43 4.65 4.78 3.00
CA SER A 43 3.71 4.01 3.82
C SER A 43 2.35 3.95 3.11
N LEU A 44 1.80 2.75 3.03
CA LEU A 44 0.49 2.48 2.47
C LEU A 44 -0.37 1.72 3.47
N TYR A 45 -1.67 1.97 3.38
CA TYR A 45 -2.68 1.32 4.19
C TYR A 45 -3.62 0.54 3.28
N ALA A 46 -3.93 -0.71 3.64
CA ALA A 46 -4.87 -1.52 2.88
C ALA A 46 -5.88 -2.22 3.79
N ARG A 47 -7.17 -2.09 3.46
CA ARG A 47 -8.27 -2.74 4.18
C ARG A 47 -9.32 -3.26 3.21
N ARG A 48 -10.11 -4.23 3.65
CA ARG A 48 -11.29 -4.70 2.91
C ARG A 48 -12.47 -3.77 3.21
N THR A 49 -13.16 -3.32 2.16
CA THR A 49 -14.41 -2.57 2.29
C THR A 49 -15.59 -3.49 2.56
N ASP A 50 -16.72 -2.93 3.00
CA ASP A 50 -17.95 -3.72 3.24
C ASP A 50 -18.45 -4.42 1.96
N GLY A 51 -18.16 -3.85 0.78
CA GLY A 51 -18.43 -4.45 -0.52
C GLY A 51 -17.44 -5.54 -0.96
N GLY A 52 -16.47 -5.90 -0.11
CA GLY A 52 -15.49 -6.97 -0.36
C GLY A 52 -14.28 -6.56 -1.21
N ALA A 53 -14.23 -5.33 -1.70
CA ALA A 53 -13.08 -4.81 -2.44
C ALA A 53 -11.92 -4.43 -1.50
N MET A 54 -10.69 -4.42 -2.02
CA MET A 54 -9.55 -3.88 -1.30
C MET A 54 -9.42 -2.38 -1.57
N GLU A 55 -9.46 -1.58 -0.51
CA GLU A 55 -9.16 -0.15 -0.55
C GLU A 55 -7.68 0.05 -0.17
N ILE A 56 -6.96 0.81 -0.99
CA ILE A 56 -5.55 1.18 -0.74
C ILE A 56 -5.49 2.69 -0.53
N ARG A 57 -4.81 3.13 0.52
CA ARG A 57 -4.69 4.53 0.92
C ARG A 57 -3.23 4.87 1.15
N GLY A 58 -2.88 6.11 0.89
CA GLY A 58 -1.55 6.67 1.16
C GLY A 58 -1.60 8.19 1.15
N ARG A 59 -0.59 8.82 1.72
CA ARG A 59 -0.38 10.27 1.61
C ARG A 59 0.49 10.56 0.39
N ALA A 60 0.15 11.62 -0.33
CA ALA A 60 0.96 12.14 -1.42
C ALA A 60 1.29 13.61 -1.16
N VAL A 61 2.45 14.05 -1.65
CA VAL A 61 2.92 15.44 -1.57
C VAL A 61 3.38 15.87 -2.96
N ALA A 62 2.93 17.02 -3.42
CA ALA A 62 3.41 17.60 -4.67
C ALA A 62 4.84 18.12 -4.47
N ILE A 63 5.80 17.56 -5.22
CA ILE A 63 7.22 17.95 -5.14
C ILE A 63 7.64 18.95 -6.22
N TYR A 64 6.85 19.07 -7.28
CA TYR A 64 7.17 19.95 -8.41
C TYR A 64 5.88 20.40 -9.11
N ARG A 65 5.92 21.59 -9.69
CA ARG A 65 4.90 22.14 -10.58
C ARG A 65 5.59 22.85 -11.73
N GLY A 66 5.15 22.58 -12.96
CA GLY A 66 5.71 23.19 -14.16
C GLY A 66 4.67 23.35 -15.27
N GLN A 67 5.11 23.87 -16.41
CA GLN A 67 4.34 24.00 -17.65
C GLN A 67 5.03 23.17 -18.74
N LEU A 68 4.24 22.59 -19.65
CA LEU A 68 4.71 21.82 -20.80
C LEU A 68 5.08 22.74 -21.96
#